data_AF-A0A1S2IUB7-F1
#
_entry.id   AF-A0A1S2IUB7-F1
#
_cell.length_a   1.000
_cell.length_b   1.000
_cell.length_c   1.000
_cell.angle_alpha   90.00
_cell.angle_beta   90.00
_cell.angle_gamma   90.00
#
_symmetry.space_group_name_H-M   'P 1'
#
loop_
_entity.id
_entity.type
_entity.pdbx_description
1 polymer ?
#
loop_
_entity_poly.entity_id
_entity_poly.type
_entity_poly.pdbx_seq_one_letter_code
_entity_poly.pdbx_strand_id
1 'polypeptide(L)'
;MSALDRLLIAAAVAASPPEQRAARHEQWLADVRDAHELDLSPTALALGALTTVLFHRRAGHRSTWGDTMTTMPGTVRSTPHTIPTIPVLLTLAVVSFLAGSVGLGLVQRYNGLAGIVPAFLLISIVLTVVPGLAVAASVLLVTGAPIRRRATGALVVLAVTALWWSIQTGFFNPPVHPALSLGIITGAWLAVWLVVLRRPGWTWSLLLLPVLASVLVFPLSTGVYGTQLAFSLKAAVSSATALVPFLAALLAATIAGRLSTDAPAGPVQRPDALAGSSA
;
A
#
# COMPACT_ATOMS: atom_id res chain seq x y z
N MET A 1 28.44 8.87 5.29
CA MET A 1 27.12 8.27 5.58
C MET A 1 26.25 9.23 6.39
N SER A 2 25.13 9.68 5.82
CA SER A 2 24.25 10.68 6.43
C SER A 2 23.33 10.08 7.53
N ALA A 3 22.65 10.93 8.29
CA ALA A 3 21.63 10.50 9.24
C ALA A 3 20.39 9.91 8.54
N LEU A 4 20.07 10.41 7.35
CA LEU A 4 18.97 9.95 6.52
C LEU A 4 19.22 8.51 6.02
N ASP A 5 20.43 8.20 5.57
CA ASP A 5 20.80 6.85 5.10
C ASP A 5 20.63 5.80 6.20
N ARG A 6 21.08 6.14 7.42
CA ARG A 6 20.91 5.28 8.61
C ARG A 6 19.45 5.02 8.92
N LEU A 7 18.61 6.05 8.84
CA LEU A 7 17.18 5.93 9.10
C LEU A 7 16.50 5.05 8.04
N LEU A 8 16.85 5.23 6.76
CA LEU A 8 16.33 4.41 5.66
C LEU A 8 16.73 2.92 5.80
N ILE A 9 18.00 2.64 6.11
CA ILE A 9 18.46 1.27 6.34
C ILE A 9 17.79 0.66 7.57
N ALA A 10 17.69 1.41 8.68
CA ALA A 10 17.01 0.93 9.89
C ALA A 10 15.54 0.60 9.62
N ALA A 11 14.83 1.46 8.87
CA ALA A 11 13.47 1.20 8.44
C ALA A 11 13.36 -0.04 7.53
N ALA A 12 14.29 -0.21 6.59
CA ALA A 12 14.37 -1.38 5.71
C ALA A 12 14.61 -2.68 6.51
N VAL A 13 15.53 -2.67 7.47
CA VAL A 13 15.83 -3.81 8.34
C VAL A 13 14.64 -4.14 9.24
N ALA A 14 13.99 -3.13 9.84
CA ALA A 14 12.79 -3.34 10.65
C ALA A 14 11.64 -3.95 9.82
N ALA A 15 11.49 -3.52 8.58
CA ALA A 15 10.49 -4.05 7.65
C ALA A 15 10.83 -5.45 7.11
N SER A 16 12.08 -5.92 7.29
CA SER A 16 12.55 -7.23 6.82
C SER A 16 12.11 -8.40 7.74
N PRO A 17 12.05 -9.65 7.21
CA PRO A 17 11.76 -10.85 8.01
C PRO A 17 12.79 -11.03 9.14
N PRO A 18 12.37 -11.48 10.34
CA PRO A 18 13.24 -11.54 11.53
C PRO A 18 14.50 -12.36 11.30
N GLU A 19 14.39 -13.49 10.60
CA GLU A 19 15.48 -14.40 10.27
C GLU A 19 16.57 -13.77 9.39
N GLN A 20 16.26 -12.69 8.66
CA GLN A 20 17.17 -12.06 7.69
C GLN A 20 17.67 -10.68 8.16
N ARG A 21 17.21 -10.18 9.32
CA ARG A 21 17.52 -8.81 9.76
C ARG A 21 19.00 -8.61 10.01
N ALA A 22 19.66 -9.54 10.69
CA ALA A 22 21.08 -9.44 11.00
C ALA A 22 21.93 -9.40 9.71
N ALA A 23 21.73 -10.37 8.82
CA ALA A 23 22.44 -10.45 7.55
C ALA A 23 22.18 -9.23 6.64
N ARG A 24 20.92 -8.77 6.51
CA ARG A 24 20.58 -7.60 5.70
C ARG A 24 21.08 -6.28 6.29
N HIS A 25 21.10 -6.17 7.61
CA HIS A 25 21.66 -5.01 8.30
C HIS A 25 23.16 -4.89 8.02
N GLU A 26 23.90 -5.98 8.14
CA GLU A 26 25.32 -6.02 7.83
C GLU A 26 25.59 -5.74 6.35
N GLN A 27 24.89 -6.44 5.45
CA GLN A 27 25.07 -6.29 4.01
C GLN A 27 24.77 -4.87 3.53
N TRP A 28 23.63 -4.28 3.91
CA TRP A 28 23.27 -2.94 3.42
C TRP A 28 24.08 -1.82 4.07
N LEU A 29 24.57 -2.01 5.30
CA LEU A 29 25.53 -1.06 5.88
C LEU A 29 26.87 -1.12 5.16
N ALA A 30 27.33 -2.30 4.76
CA ALA A 30 28.53 -2.45 3.93
C ALA A 30 28.32 -1.80 2.56
N ASP A 31 27.22 -2.11 1.86
CA ASP A 31 26.90 -1.55 0.54
C ASP A 31 26.86 -0.01 0.56
N VAL A 32 26.28 0.60 1.61
CA VAL A 32 26.19 2.07 1.74
C VAL A 32 27.53 2.69 2.18
N ARG A 33 28.36 1.95 2.92
CA ARG A 33 29.72 2.39 3.28
C ARG A 33 30.64 2.40 2.05
N ASP A 34 30.55 1.38 1.21
CA ASP A 34 31.43 1.17 0.07
C ASP A 34 30.90 1.84 -1.21
N ALA A 35 29.71 2.46 -1.15
CA ALA A 35 29.06 3.17 -2.25
C ALA A 35 29.98 4.17 -2.98
N HIS A 36 30.83 4.87 -2.23
CA HIS A 36 31.75 5.87 -2.78
C HIS A 36 32.90 5.26 -3.59
N GLU A 37 33.26 4.01 -3.34
CA GLU A 37 34.29 3.29 -4.11
C GLU A 37 33.76 2.85 -5.48
N LEU A 38 32.43 2.83 -5.64
CA LEU A 38 31.73 2.40 -6.85
C LEU A 38 31.07 3.57 -7.63
N ASP A 39 31.40 4.82 -7.29
CA ASP A 39 30.75 6.03 -7.83
C ASP A 39 29.21 6.02 -7.69
N LEU A 40 28.68 5.31 -6.68
CA LEU A 40 27.25 5.21 -6.41
C LEU A 40 26.82 6.17 -5.30
N SER A 41 25.57 6.63 -5.40
CA SER A 41 24.95 7.47 -4.37
C SER A 41 24.56 6.62 -3.14
N PRO A 42 25.10 6.91 -1.94
CA PRO A 42 24.76 6.17 -0.70
C PRO A 42 23.25 6.27 -0.36
N THR A 43 22.65 7.43 -0.62
CA THR A 43 21.21 7.65 -0.42
C THR A 43 20.40 6.81 -1.39
N ALA A 44 20.82 6.70 -2.66
CA ALA A 44 20.13 5.87 -3.64
C ALA A 44 20.17 4.38 -3.25
N LEU A 45 21.28 3.89 -2.70
CA LEU A 45 21.40 2.52 -2.20
C LEU A 45 20.54 2.28 -0.95
N ALA A 46 20.51 3.22 0.00
CA ALA A 46 19.65 3.12 1.18
C ALA A 46 18.15 3.12 0.81
N LEU A 47 17.76 3.92 -0.19
CA LEU A 47 16.41 3.98 -0.74
C LEU A 47 16.10 2.70 -1.57
N GLY A 48 17.10 2.19 -2.28
CA GLY A 48 17.09 0.88 -2.95
C GLY A 48 16.84 -0.27 -1.96
N ALA A 49 17.52 -0.29 -0.82
CA ALA A 49 17.30 -1.28 0.23
C ALA A 49 15.87 -1.21 0.78
N LEU A 50 15.39 0.00 1.11
CA LEU A 50 14.02 0.21 1.60
C LEU A 50 12.97 -0.25 0.57
N THR A 51 13.11 0.17 -0.69
CA THR A 51 12.20 -0.23 -1.77
C THR A 51 12.28 -1.72 -2.05
N THR A 52 13.46 -2.35 -1.95
CA THR A 52 13.62 -3.80 -2.08
C THR A 52 12.86 -4.53 -0.97
N VAL A 53 12.84 -4.02 0.26
CA VAL A 53 12.05 -4.65 1.33
C VAL A 53 10.56 -4.46 1.14
N LEU A 54 10.14 -3.27 0.75
CA LEU A 54 8.72 -2.92 0.59
C LEU A 54 8.10 -3.58 -0.65
N PHE A 55 8.87 -3.71 -1.73
CA PHE A 55 8.41 -4.16 -3.04
C PHE A 55 9.03 -5.49 -3.49
N HIS A 56 10.01 -6.08 -2.81
CA HIS A 56 10.62 -7.34 -3.26
C HIS A 56 10.77 -8.32 -2.11
N ARG A 57 9.68 -8.55 -1.37
CA ARG A 57 9.58 -9.56 -0.31
C ARG A 57 9.73 -10.97 -0.91
N ARG A 58 10.96 -11.38 -1.22
CA ARG A 58 11.30 -12.75 -1.61
C ARG A 58 10.81 -13.71 -0.52
N ALA A 59 9.97 -14.68 -0.90
CA ALA A 59 9.89 -15.93 -0.16
C ALA A 59 11.32 -16.49 -0.09
N GLY A 60 11.76 -16.93 1.08
CA GLY A 60 13.12 -17.44 1.28
C GLY A 60 13.39 -18.65 0.40
N HIS A 61 13.87 -18.43 -0.83
CA HIS A 61 14.67 -19.42 -1.51
C HIS A 61 16.01 -19.42 -0.79
N ARG A 62 16.23 -20.46 0.04
CA ARG A 62 17.59 -20.90 0.35
C ARG A 62 18.23 -21.20 -1.00
N SER A 63 19.02 -20.27 -1.52
CA SER A 63 19.97 -20.59 -2.55
C SER A 63 21.01 -21.49 -1.88
N THR A 64 20.81 -22.80 -1.98
CA THR A 64 21.78 -23.86 -1.68
C THR A 64 22.95 -23.82 -2.67
N TRP A 65 23.46 -22.62 -2.97
CA TRP A 65 24.61 -22.41 -3.84
C TRP A 65 25.92 -22.89 -3.19
N GLY A 66 25.91 -23.19 -1.90
CA GLY A 66 27.04 -23.80 -1.20
C GLY A 66 27.13 -25.33 -1.29
N ASP A 67 26.04 -26.04 -1.65
CA ASP A 67 25.99 -27.51 -1.55
C ASP A 67 25.88 -28.25 -2.90
N THR A 68 25.79 -27.55 -4.04
CA THR A 68 25.58 -28.18 -5.36
C THR A 68 26.62 -27.80 -6.40
N MET A 69 27.90 -27.81 -6.04
CA MET A 69 28.99 -27.67 -7.03
C MET A 69 29.20 -28.91 -7.92
N THR A 70 28.34 -29.95 -7.86
CA THR A 70 28.59 -31.22 -8.56
C THR A 70 27.46 -31.78 -9.43
N THR A 71 26.38 -31.04 -9.77
CA THR A 71 25.41 -31.56 -10.76
C THR A 71 24.91 -30.52 -11.76
N MET A 72 25.32 -30.77 -13.02
CA MET A 72 24.87 -30.33 -14.36
C MET A 72 23.88 -29.16 -14.60
N PRO A 73 24.02 -28.48 -15.77
CA PRO A 73 23.30 -27.26 -16.12
C PRO A 73 21.87 -27.56 -16.57
N GLY A 74 20.93 -27.53 -15.63
CA GLY A 74 19.51 -27.39 -15.94
C GLY A 74 19.20 -25.94 -16.29
N THR A 75 18.61 -25.70 -17.45
CA THR A 75 18.12 -24.40 -17.94
C THR A 75 17.13 -23.78 -16.96
N VAL A 76 17.65 -23.00 -16.01
CA VAL A 76 16.85 -22.15 -15.13
C VAL A 76 16.28 -21.04 -16.00
N ARG A 77 15.03 -21.20 -16.45
CA ARG A 77 14.22 -20.06 -16.91
C ARG A 77 14.14 -19.10 -15.74
N SER A 78 14.94 -18.03 -15.77
CA SER A 78 14.74 -16.90 -14.88
C SER A 78 13.31 -16.41 -15.10
N THR A 79 12.44 -16.61 -14.12
CA THR A 79 11.15 -15.95 -14.15
C THR A 79 11.47 -14.45 -14.01
N PRO A 80 11.06 -13.61 -14.97
CA PRO A 80 11.40 -12.20 -14.93
C PRO A 80 10.84 -11.60 -13.64
N HIS A 81 11.65 -10.73 -13.02
CA HIS A 81 11.33 -9.93 -11.85
C HIS A 81 9.93 -9.32 -12.01
N THR A 82 8.92 -9.95 -11.41
CA THR A 82 7.57 -9.42 -11.41
C THR A 82 7.49 -8.49 -10.21
N ILE A 83 7.63 -7.18 -10.48
CA ILE A 83 7.31 -6.13 -9.52
C ILE A 83 5.93 -6.46 -8.95
N PRO A 84 5.76 -6.55 -7.61
CA PRO A 84 4.45 -6.78 -7.06
C PRO A 84 3.58 -5.58 -7.41
N THR A 85 2.60 -5.83 -8.26
CA THR A 85 1.73 -4.82 -8.86
C THR A 85 0.78 -4.21 -7.83
N ILE A 86 0.36 -4.98 -6.82
CA ILE A 86 -0.53 -4.51 -5.73
C ILE A 86 0.06 -3.30 -4.98
N PRO A 87 1.27 -3.36 -4.38
CA PRO A 87 1.81 -2.21 -3.66
C PRO A 87 2.06 -1.00 -4.59
N VAL A 88 2.43 -1.21 -5.86
CA VAL A 88 2.56 -0.13 -6.84
C VAL A 88 1.22 0.57 -7.10
N LEU A 89 0.13 -0.20 -7.24
CA LEU A 89 -1.21 0.37 -7.39
C LEU A 89 -1.65 1.12 -6.13
N LEU A 90 -1.36 0.59 -4.94
CA LEU A 90 -1.70 1.27 -3.70
C LEU A 90 -0.88 2.56 -3.51
N THR A 91 0.40 2.59 -3.90
CA THR A 91 1.19 3.83 -3.90
C THR A 91 0.66 4.83 -4.93
N LEU A 92 0.25 4.36 -6.11
CA LEU A 92 -0.39 5.21 -7.13
C LEU A 92 -1.68 5.83 -6.57
N ALA A 93 -2.49 5.05 -5.84
CA ALA A 93 -3.71 5.53 -5.20
C ALA A 93 -3.41 6.65 -4.18
N VAL A 94 -2.40 6.46 -3.32
CA VAL A 94 -1.97 7.47 -2.34
C VAL A 94 -1.45 8.75 -3.02
N VAL A 95 -0.57 8.60 -4.00
CA VAL A 95 0.03 9.74 -4.72
C VAL A 95 -1.05 10.50 -5.50
N SER A 96 -1.96 9.78 -6.17
CA SER A 96 -3.07 10.40 -6.90
C SER A 96 -4.01 11.15 -5.98
N PHE A 97 -4.34 10.58 -4.82
CA PHE A 97 -5.14 11.27 -3.81
C PHE A 97 -4.47 12.56 -3.31
N LEU A 98 -3.17 12.51 -3.04
CA LEU A 98 -2.39 13.66 -2.57
C LEU A 98 -2.32 14.76 -3.63
N ALA A 99 -2.02 14.39 -4.87
CA ALA A 99 -2.00 15.31 -6.01
C ALA A 99 -3.38 15.93 -6.27
N GLY A 100 -4.45 15.13 -6.23
CA GLY A 100 -5.82 15.61 -6.37
C GLY A 100 -6.23 16.56 -5.25
N SER A 101 -5.83 16.28 -4.00
CA SER A 101 -6.16 17.12 -2.84
C SER A 101 -5.48 18.50 -2.93
N VAL A 102 -4.19 18.51 -3.29
CA VAL A 102 -3.44 19.75 -3.54
C VAL A 102 -4.05 20.53 -4.69
N GLY A 103 -4.35 19.87 -5.80
CA GLY A 103 -5.00 20.48 -6.96
C GLY A 103 -6.35 21.12 -6.60
N LEU A 104 -7.17 20.44 -5.81
CA LEU A 104 -8.47 20.95 -5.39
C LEU A 104 -8.32 22.16 -4.49
N GLY A 105 -7.37 22.15 -3.57
CA GLY A 105 -7.03 23.33 -2.77
C GLY A 105 -6.67 24.51 -3.67
N LEU A 106 -5.79 24.32 -4.67
CA LEU A 106 -5.41 25.39 -5.59
C LEU A 106 -6.59 25.92 -6.41
N VAL A 107 -7.43 25.03 -6.94
CA VAL A 107 -8.59 25.39 -7.75
C VAL A 107 -9.68 26.11 -6.96
N GLN A 108 -9.88 25.76 -5.69
CA GLN A 108 -10.86 26.42 -4.81
C GLN A 108 -10.62 27.93 -4.67
N ARG A 109 -9.41 28.43 -4.90
CA ARG A 109 -9.11 29.88 -4.92
C ARG A 109 -9.83 30.63 -6.04
N TYR A 110 -10.22 29.92 -7.09
CA TYR A 110 -10.86 30.45 -8.28
C TYR A 110 -12.36 30.09 -8.34
N ASN A 111 -12.93 29.65 -7.21
CA ASN A 111 -14.36 29.38 -7.10
C ASN A 111 -15.18 30.61 -7.55
N GLY A 112 -16.14 30.39 -8.45
CA GLY A 112 -16.99 31.44 -9.03
C GLY A 112 -16.68 31.79 -10.50
N LEU A 113 -15.54 31.34 -11.04
CA LEU A 113 -15.23 31.48 -12.46
C LEU A 113 -15.77 30.28 -13.26
N ALA A 114 -16.63 30.52 -14.25
CA ALA A 114 -17.21 29.44 -15.07
C ALA A 114 -16.14 28.58 -15.79
N GLY A 115 -15.00 29.17 -16.17
CA GLY A 115 -13.89 28.47 -16.80
C GLY A 115 -13.15 27.48 -15.90
N ILE A 116 -13.42 27.46 -14.59
CA ILE A 116 -12.74 26.57 -13.63
C ILE A 116 -13.39 25.18 -13.53
N VAL A 117 -14.64 25.03 -13.99
CA VAL A 117 -15.41 23.78 -13.86
C VAL A 117 -14.70 22.57 -14.50
N PRO A 118 -14.13 22.66 -15.72
CA PRO A 118 -13.39 21.54 -16.30
C PRO A 118 -12.16 21.14 -15.48
N ALA A 119 -11.43 22.12 -14.91
CA ALA A 119 -10.28 21.86 -14.06
C ALA A 119 -10.70 21.19 -12.75
N PHE A 120 -11.79 21.64 -12.14
CA PHE A 120 -12.38 21.00 -10.95
C PHE A 120 -12.75 19.54 -11.21
N LEU A 121 -13.42 19.25 -12.34
CA LEU A 121 -13.79 17.88 -12.71
C LEU A 121 -12.55 17.00 -12.94
N LEU A 122 -11.56 17.49 -13.68
CA LEU A 122 -10.32 16.74 -13.95
C LEU A 122 -9.58 16.40 -12.66
N ILE A 123 -9.44 17.37 -11.75
CA ILE A 123 -8.78 17.15 -10.46
C ILE A 123 -9.60 16.21 -9.57
N SER A 124 -10.93 16.31 -9.61
CA SER A 124 -11.80 15.38 -8.89
C SER A 124 -11.62 13.95 -9.38
N ILE A 125 -11.37 13.73 -10.68
CA ILE A 125 -11.09 12.39 -11.25
C ILE A 125 -9.79 11.84 -10.67
N VAL A 126 -8.74 12.67 -10.65
CA VAL A 126 -7.44 12.32 -10.05
C VAL A 126 -7.59 12.02 -8.56
N LEU A 127 -8.42 12.79 -7.84
CA LEU A 127 -8.64 12.60 -6.41
C LEU A 127 -9.39 11.31 -6.07
N THR A 128 -10.38 10.92 -6.88
CA THR A 128 -11.37 9.90 -6.46
C THR A 128 -11.37 8.66 -7.34
N VAL A 129 -11.44 8.84 -8.67
CA VAL A 129 -11.56 7.74 -9.64
C VAL A 129 -10.25 6.95 -9.73
N VAL A 130 -9.10 7.65 -9.83
CA VAL A 130 -7.80 6.97 -9.95
C VAL A 130 -7.49 6.09 -8.73
N PRO A 131 -7.64 6.55 -7.47
CA PRO A 131 -7.50 5.68 -6.31
C PRO A 131 -8.47 4.49 -6.32
N GLY A 132 -9.73 4.72 -6.67
CA GLY A 132 -10.73 3.66 -6.74
C GLY A 132 -10.40 2.58 -7.78
N LEU A 133 -9.94 2.98 -8.97
CA LEU A 133 -9.47 2.07 -10.01
C LEU A 133 -8.24 1.29 -9.56
N ALA A 134 -7.29 1.95 -8.90
CA ALA A 134 -6.09 1.31 -8.38
C ALA A 134 -6.41 0.28 -7.29
N VAL A 135 -7.34 0.59 -6.37
CA VAL A 135 -7.82 -0.35 -5.36
C VAL A 135 -8.60 -1.51 -6.02
N ALA A 136 -9.46 -1.24 -7.00
CA ALA A 136 -10.20 -2.29 -7.71
C ALA A 136 -9.27 -3.24 -8.47
N ALA A 137 -8.28 -2.70 -9.18
CA ALA A 137 -7.23 -3.48 -9.84
C ALA A 137 -6.43 -4.29 -8.83
N SER A 138 -6.09 -3.72 -7.67
CA SER A 138 -5.39 -4.44 -6.61
C SER A 138 -6.17 -5.65 -6.10
N VAL A 139 -7.50 -5.53 -5.96
CA VAL A 139 -8.42 -6.62 -5.58
C VAL A 139 -8.46 -7.71 -6.64
N LEU A 140 -8.45 -7.35 -7.93
CA LEU A 140 -8.41 -8.32 -9.03
C LEU A 140 -7.11 -9.14 -9.05
N LEU A 141 -6.01 -8.51 -8.65
CA LEU A 141 -4.67 -9.10 -8.63
C LEU A 141 -4.38 -9.95 -7.40
N VAL A 142 -5.30 -10.01 -6.43
CA VAL A 142 -5.15 -10.86 -5.23
C VAL A 142 -5.00 -12.33 -5.63
N THR A 143 -3.89 -12.95 -5.20
CA THR A 143 -3.65 -14.38 -5.36
C THR A 143 -4.37 -15.16 -4.24
N GLY A 144 -4.84 -16.38 -4.53
CA GLY A 144 -5.53 -17.24 -3.54
C GLY A 144 -7.05 -17.04 -3.40
N ALA A 145 -7.67 -16.15 -4.18
CA ALA A 145 -9.12 -16.01 -4.25
C ALA A 145 -9.70 -16.53 -5.59
N PRO A 146 -10.91 -17.11 -5.63
CA PRO A 146 -11.54 -17.47 -6.90
C PRO A 146 -11.89 -16.21 -7.70
N ILE A 147 -11.84 -16.29 -9.03
CA ILE A 147 -12.04 -15.13 -9.91
C ILE A 147 -13.39 -14.43 -9.68
N ARG A 148 -14.46 -15.20 -9.41
CA ARG A 148 -15.80 -14.65 -9.10
C ARG A 148 -15.79 -13.75 -7.86
N ARG A 149 -15.03 -14.11 -6.82
CA ARG A 149 -14.91 -13.33 -5.59
C ARG A 149 -14.09 -12.06 -5.80
N ARG A 150 -13.04 -12.14 -6.62
CA ARG A 150 -12.24 -10.97 -7.00
C ARG A 150 -13.03 -9.99 -7.85
N ALA A 151 -13.78 -10.49 -8.83
CA ALA A 151 -14.61 -9.67 -9.71
C ALA A 151 -15.74 -8.97 -8.93
N THR A 152 -16.45 -9.70 -8.06
CA THR A 152 -17.47 -9.12 -7.18
C THR A 152 -16.87 -8.08 -6.22
N GLY A 153 -15.72 -8.38 -5.61
CA GLY A 153 -14.99 -7.41 -4.79
C GLY A 153 -14.62 -6.13 -5.57
N ALA A 154 -14.05 -6.28 -6.76
CA ALA A 154 -13.70 -5.14 -7.61
C ALA A 154 -14.92 -4.30 -8.00
N LEU A 155 -16.05 -4.94 -8.34
CA LEU A 155 -17.31 -4.24 -8.60
C LEU A 155 -17.80 -3.45 -7.39
N VAL A 156 -17.70 -4.01 -6.19
CA VAL A 156 -18.05 -3.29 -4.95
C VAL A 156 -17.12 -2.11 -4.71
N VAL A 157 -15.81 -2.25 -4.95
CA VAL A 157 -14.85 -1.11 -4.87
C VAL A 157 -15.25 0.00 -5.84
N LEU A 158 -15.60 -0.36 -7.08
CA LEU A 158 -16.06 0.62 -8.08
C LEU A 158 -17.36 1.31 -7.66
N ALA A 159 -18.32 0.56 -7.07
CA ALA A 159 -19.55 1.13 -6.54
C ALA A 159 -19.28 2.12 -5.38
N VAL A 160 -18.40 1.76 -4.45
CA VAL A 160 -17.96 2.67 -3.36
C VAL A 160 -17.24 3.91 -3.93
N THR A 161 -16.45 3.73 -4.99
CA THR A 161 -15.76 4.84 -5.67
C THR A 161 -16.77 5.77 -6.36
N ALA A 162 -17.80 5.22 -7.01
CA ALA A 162 -18.86 6.01 -7.63
C ALA A 162 -19.67 6.79 -6.56
N LEU A 163 -19.91 6.20 -5.40
CA LEU A 163 -20.52 6.89 -4.27
C LEU A 163 -19.62 8.04 -3.78
N TRP A 164 -18.31 7.81 -3.64
CA TRP A 164 -17.37 8.85 -3.26
C TRP A 164 -17.32 9.99 -4.30
N TRP A 165 -17.31 9.67 -5.59
CA TRP A 165 -17.41 10.65 -6.67
C TRP A 165 -18.66 11.52 -6.53
N SER A 166 -19.81 10.89 -6.28
CA SER A 166 -21.10 11.58 -6.09
C SER A 166 -21.07 12.54 -4.88
N ILE A 167 -20.39 12.14 -3.80
CA ILE A 167 -20.15 13.01 -2.64
C ILE A 167 -19.27 14.20 -3.00
N GLN A 168 -18.15 13.94 -3.70
CA GLN A 168 -17.16 14.96 -4.01
C GLN A 168 -17.70 16.03 -4.99
N THR A 169 -18.56 15.61 -5.92
CA THR A 169 -19.17 16.50 -6.92
C THR A 169 -20.47 17.16 -6.45
N GLY A 170 -20.95 16.82 -5.25
CA GLY A 170 -22.15 17.40 -4.65
C GLY A 170 -23.48 16.83 -5.15
N PHE A 171 -23.48 15.76 -5.96
CA PHE A 171 -24.70 15.02 -6.32
C PHE A 171 -25.33 14.31 -5.12
N PHE A 172 -24.52 13.95 -4.11
CA PHE A 172 -24.99 13.38 -2.86
C PHE A 172 -24.30 14.07 -1.68
N ASN A 173 -25.06 14.80 -0.86
CA ASN A 173 -24.52 15.50 0.31
C ASN A 173 -24.95 14.80 1.60
N PRO A 174 -24.16 13.84 2.11
CA PRO A 174 -24.49 13.19 3.37
C PRO A 174 -24.33 14.20 4.52
N PRO A 175 -25.13 14.09 5.61
CA PRO A 175 -25.05 14.97 6.77
C PRO A 175 -23.85 14.63 7.67
N VAL A 176 -22.69 14.35 7.08
CA VAL A 176 -21.44 13.99 7.76
C VAL A 176 -20.28 14.80 7.18
N HIS A 177 -19.35 15.17 8.05
CA HIS A 177 -18.19 15.97 7.66
C HIS A 177 -17.32 15.23 6.61
N PRO A 178 -16.73 15.93 5.61
CA PRO A 178 -15.92 15.30 4.55
C PRO A 178 -14.77 14.39 5.04
N ALA A 179 -14.17 14.73 6.18
CA ALA A 179 -13.13 13.89 6.79
C ALA A 179 -13.66 12.52 7.27
N LEU A 180 -14.91 12.48 7.76
CA LEU A 180 -15.57 11.26 8.22
C LEU A 180 -16.02 10.40 7.05
N SER A 181 -16.53 11.00 5.96
CA SER A 181 -16.90 10.26 4.76
C SER A 181 -15.70 9.51 4.17
N LEU A 182 -14.51 10.12 4.19
CA LEU A 182 -13.28 9.48 3.72
C LEU A 182 -12.88 8.25 4.56
N GLY A 183 -13.05 8.31 5.88
CA GLY A 183 -12.85 7.17 6.78
C GLY A 183 -13.81 6.03 6.49
N ILE A 184 -15.07 6.35 6.20
CA ILE A 184 -16.09 5.37 5.81
C ILE A 184 -15.74 4.73 4.46
N ILE A 185 -15.31 5.52 3.47
CA ILE A 185 -14.93 5.03 2.13
C ILE A 185 -13.72 4.11 2.21
N THR A 186 -12.66 4.52 2.90
CA THR A 186 -11.45 3.72 3.07
C THR A 186 -11.71 2.47 3.92
N GLY A 187 -12.58 2.57 4.93
CA GLY A 187 -13.09 1.42 5.68
C GLY A 187 -13.89 0.45 4.81
N ALA A 188 -14.72 0.93 3.90
CA ALA A 188 -15.47 0.09 2.97
C ALA A 188 -14.54 -0.65 1.99
N TRP A 189 -13.51 0.01 1.45
CA TRP A 189 -12.49 -0.66 0.65
C TRP A 189 -11.72 -1.73 1.42
N LEU A 190 -11.35 -1.44 2.68
CA LEU A 190 -10.73 -2.42 3.56
C LEU A 190 -11.67 -3.61 3.83
N ALA A 191 -12.96 -3.37 4.05
CA ALA A 191 -13.95 -4.44 4.23
C ALA A 191 -14.01 -5.36 3.00
N VAL A 192 -14.03 -4.79 1.79
CA VAL A 192 -13.96 -5.58 0.56
C VAL A 192 -12.69 -6.42 0.52
N TRP A 193 -11.55 -5.83 0.86
CA TRP A 193 -10.27 -6.53 0.91
C TRP A 193 -10.30 -7.73 1.87
N LEU A 194 -10.85 -7.56 3.08
CA LEU A 194 -10.99 -8.63 4.08
C LEU A 194 -11.93 -9.75 3.61
N VAL A 195 -13.06 -9.40 2.96
CA VAL A 195 -14.00 -10.36 2.39
C VAL A 195 -13.36 -11.16 1.26
N VAL A 196 -12.64 -10.50 0.36
CA VAL A 196 -11.97 -11.16 -0.78
C VAL A 196 -10.85 -12.08 -0.30
N LEU A 197 -10.20 -11.77 0.82
CA LEU A 197 -9.17 -12.62 1.42
C LEU A 197 -9.72 -13.65 2.42
N ARG A 198 -11.03 -13.67 2.71
CA ARG A 198 -11.65 -14.52 3.76
C ARG A 198 -10.91 -14.45 5.10
N ARG A 199 -10.62 -13.24 5.56
CA ARG A 199 -9.91 -13.04 6.82
C ARG A 199 -10.76 -13.41 8.04
N PRO A 200 -10.13 -13.87 9.14
CA PRO A 200 -10.84 -14.32 10.33
C PRO A 200 -11.61 -13.17 11.01
N GLY A 201 -12.66 -13.54 11.76
CA GLY A 201 -13.62 -12.64 12.39
C GLY A 201 -12.99 -11.49 13.21
N TRP A 202 -11.86 -11.73 13.87
CA TRP A 202 -11.20 -10.70 14.67
C TRP A 202 -10.66 -9.53 13.81
N THR A 203 -10.28 -9.76 12.55
CA THR A 203 -9.75 -8.71 11.66
C THR A 203 -10.77 -7.64 11.30
N TRP A 204 -12.06 -7.91 11.48
CA TRP A 204 -13.14 -6.94 11.27
C TRP A 204 -13.07 -5.77 12.24
N SER A 205 -12.48 -5.96 13.43
CA SER A 205 -12.17 -4.86 14.34
C SER A 205 -11.25 -3.79 13.71
N LEU A 206 -10.43 -4.17 12.73
CA LEU A 206 -9.53 -3.24 12.04
C LEU A 206 -10.28 -2.25 11.14
N LEU A 207 -11.55 -2.49 10.82
CA LEU A 207 -12.40 -1.52 10.12
C LEU A 207 -12.63 -0.25 10.94
N LEU A 208 -12.49 -0.32 12.27
CA LEU A 208 -12.58 0.85 13.14
C LEU A 208 -11.39 1.79 12.96
N LEU A 209 -10.23 1.30 12.49
CA LEU A 209 -9.00 2.07 12.40
C LEU A 209 -9.11 3.29 11.45
N PRO A 210 -9.57 3.16 10.18
CA PRO A 210 -9.76 4.33 9.32
C PRO A 210 -10.84 5.28 9.84
N VAL A 211 -11.89 4.77 10.50
CA VAL A 211 -12.98 5.60 11.05
C VAL A 211 -12.48 6.41 12.25
N LEU A 212 -11.78 5.76 13.20
CA LEU A 212 -11.18 6.43 14.36
C LEU A 212 -10.10 7.43 13.92
N ALA A 213 -9.29 7.09 12.92
CA ALA A 213 -8.34 8.01 12.31
C ALA A 213 -9.05 9.27 11.77
N SER A 214 -10.15 9.11 11.06
CA SER A 214 -10.97 10.23 10.60
C SER A 214 -11.55 11.07 11.73
N VAL A 215 -12.04 10.45 12.81
CA VAL A 215 -12.57 11.15 13.99
C VAL A 215 -11.49 11.95 14.70
N LEU A 216 -10.29 11.41 14.85
CA LEU A 216 -9.15 12.08 15.50
C LEU A 216 -8.61 13.25 14.66
N VAL A 217 -8.66 13.12 13.35
CA VAL A 217 -8.11 14.12 12.43
C VAL A 217 -9.12 15.21 12.08
N PHE A 218 -10.42 14.92 12.18
CA PHE A 218 -11.49 15.90 12.01
C PHE A 218 -11.25 17.24 12.74
N PRO A 219 -11.02 17.28 14.07
CA PRO A 219 -10.83 18.55 14.79
C PRO A 219 -9.57 19.30 14.32
N LEU A 220 -8.51 18.58 13.92
CA LEU A 220 -7.30 19.19 13.37
C LEU A 220 -7.57 19.85 12.03
N SER A 221 -8.29 19.15 11.12
CA SER A 221 -8.67 19.69 9.82
C SER A 221 -9.53 20.94 9.96
N THR A 222 -10.53 20.92 10.85
CA THR A 222 -11.40 22.08 11.11
C THR A 222 -10.65 23.23 11.77
N GLY A 223 -9.78 22.95 12.74
CA GLY A 223 -8.98 23.95 13.43
C GLY A 223 -8.07 24.74 12.50
N VAL A 224 -7.48 24.08 11.49
CA VAL A 224 -6.62 24.73 10.48
C VAL A 224 -7.36 25.81 9.69
N TYR A 225 -8.62 25.59 9.35
CA TYR A 225 -9.41 26.58 8.63
C TYR A 225 -9.71 27.83 9.47
N GLY A 226 -9.79 27.69 10.80
CA GLY A 226 -9.97 28.79 11.75
C GLY A 226 -8.72 29.65 12.02
N THR A 227 -7.55 29.24 11.53
CA THR A 227 -6.30 30.00 11.72
C THR A 227 -6.17 31.18 10.72
N GLN A 228 -5.28 32.12 10.99
CA GLN A 228 -4.92 33.20 10.03
C GLN A 228 -3.80 32.80 9.05
N LEU A 229 -3.53 31.50 8.88
CA LEU A 229 -2.49 31.02 7.97
C LEU A 229 -2.84 31.32 6.51
N ALA A 230 -1.80 31.45 5.68
CA ALA A 230 -1.94 31.55 4.24
C ALA A 230 -2.74 30.35 3.70
N PHE A 231 -3.61 30.59 2.72
CA PHE A 231 -4.51 29.57 2.17
C PHE A 231 -3.76 28.33 1.65
N SER A 232 -2.57 28.51 1.04
CA SER A 232 -1.73 27.40 0.58
C SER A 232 -1.33 26.48 1.72
N LEU A 233 -0.99 27.05 2.88
CA LEU A 233 -0.62 26.29 4.05
C LEU A 233 -1.84 25.56 4.63
N LYS A 234 -3.02 26.19 4.65
CA LYS A 234 -4.28 25.53 5.04
C LYS A 234 -4.59 24.34 4.14
N ALA A 235 -4.49 24.51 2.83
CA ALA A 235 -4.74 23.46 1.85
C ALA A 235 -3.72 22.31 1.98
N ALA A 236 -2.44 22.61 2.20
CA ALA A 236 -1.39 21.60 2.39
C ALA A 236 -1.62 20.78 3.65
N VAL A 237 -1.88 21.44 4.79
CA VAL A 237 -2.15 20.75 6.06
C VAL A 237 -3.44 19.93 5.96
N SER A 238 -4.51 20.50 5.39
CA SER A 238 -5.77 19.78 5.16
C SER A 238 -5.56 18.52 4.30
N SER A 239 -4.79 18.64 3.21
CA SER A 239 -4.45 17.49 2.34
C SER A 239 -3.63 16.43 3.07
N ALA A 240 -2.63 16.85 3.88
CA ALA A 240 -1.82 15.95 4.68
C ALA A 240 -2.66 15.21 5.73
N THR A 241 -3.60 15.91 6.37
CA THR A 241 -4.52 15.31 7.34
C THR A 241 -5.49 14.33 6.68
N ALA A 242 -5.98 14.63 5.47
CA ALA A 242 -6.91 13.76 4.75
C ALA A 242 -6.30 12.42 4.31
N LEU A 243 -4.96 12.28 4.28
CA LEU A 243 -4.28 11.01 4.02
C LEU A 243 -4.35 10.02 5.18
N VAL A 244 -4.51 10.50 6.42
CA VAL A 244 -4.38 9.66 7.62
C VAL A 244 -5.35 8.48 7.63
N PRO A 245 -6.65 8.62 7.30
CA PRO A 245 -7.58 7.47 7.22
C PRO A 245 -7.18 6.46 6.13
N PHE A 246 -6.62 6.94 5.02
CA PHE A 246 -6.14 6.09 3.93
C PHE A 246 -4.93 5.26 4.37
N LEU A 247 -3.96 5.90 5.03
CA LEU A 247 -2.78 5.23 5.59
C LEU A 247 -3.16 4.24 6.71
N ALA A 248 -4.14 4.61 7.54
CA ALA A 248 -4.74 3.73 8.54
C ALA A 248 -5.35 2.46 7.91
N ALA A 249 -6.11 2.61 6.82
CA ALA A 249 -6.66 1.46 6.09
C ALA A 249 -5.57 0.57 5.48
N LEU A 250 -4.52 1.17 4.90
CA LEU A 250 -3.35 0.42 4.39
C LEU A 250 -2.64 -0.34 5.50
N LEU A 251 -2.40 0.31 6.64
CA LEU A 251 -1.79 -0.31 7.81
C LEU A 251 -2.64 -1.50 8.28
N ALA A 252 -3.95 -1.31 8.44
CA ALA A 252 -4.88 -2.38 8.79
C ALA A 252 -4.84 -3.55 7.79
N ALA A 253 -4.83 -3.27 6.48
CA ALA A 253 -4.70 -4.29 5.44
C ALA A 253 -3.37 -5.05 5.56
N THR A 254 -2.27 -4.36 5.87
CA THR A 254 -0.96 -5.00 6.04
C THR A 254 -0.91 -5.88 7.29
N ILE A 255 -1.51 -5.45 8.40
CA ILE A 255 -1.61 -6.21 9.65
C ILE A 255 -2.46 -7.47 9.42
N ALA A 256 -3.63 -7.31 8.81
CA ALA A 256 -4.50 -8.43 8.44
C ALA A 256 -3.84 -9.39 7.45
N GLY A 257 -2.98 -8.87 6.57
CA GLY A 257 -2.20 -9.66 5.61
C GLY A 257 -1.06 -10.46 6.25
N ARG A 258 -0.41 -9.90 7.29
CA ARG A 258 0.72 -10.54 8.00
C ARG A 258 0.27 -11.60 9.00
N LEU A 259 -0.89 -11.42 9.64
CA LEU A 259 -1.43 -12.33 10.65
C LEU A 259 -2.29 -13.45 10.04
N SER A 260 -2.11 -13.71 8.74
CA SER A 260 -2.67 -14.88 8.06
C SER A 260 -2.14 -16.14 8.73
N THR A 261 -2.96 -16.79 9.54
CA THR A 261 -2.71 -18.10 10.16
C THR A 261 -2.80 -19.26 9.16
N ASP A 262 -2.75 -18.98 7.85
CA ASP A 262 -2.54 -20.00 6.84
C ASP A 262 -1.09 -20.49 7.01
N ALA A 263 -0.93 -21.46 7.91
CA ALA A 263 0.26 -22.29 7.95
C ALA A 263 0.51 -22.76 6.51
N PRO A 264 1.74 -22.62 5.98
CA PRO A 264 2.06 -23.26 4.72
C PRO A 264 1.66 -24.73 4.89
N ALA A 265 0.82 -25.23 3.98
CA ALA A 265 0.51 -26.66 3.93
C ALA A 265 1.85 -27.38 4.06
N GLY A 266 2.05 -28.06 5.18
CA GLY A 266 3.27 -28.81 5.42
C GLY A 266 3.51 -29.70 4.21
N PRO A 267 4.77 -30.01 3.87
CA PRO A 267 5.05 -30.93 2.79
C PRO A 267 4.18 -32.16 3.02
N VAL A 268 3.27 -32.42 2.07
CA VAL A 268 2.49 -33.65 2.05
C VAL A 268 3.52 -34.76 2.09
N GLN A 269 3.70 -35.37 3.25
CA GLN A 269 4.48 -36.59 3.39
C GLN A 269 3.74 -37.62 2.54
N ARG A 270 4.21 -37.81 1.32
CA ARG A 270 3.80 -38.93 0.47
C ARG A 270 4.32 -40.18 1.20
N PRO A 271 3.45 -41.07 1.72
CA PRO A 271 3.91 -42.23 2.48
C PRO A 271 4.61 -43.29 1.62
N ASP A 272 4.63 -43.14 0.30
CA ASP A 272 4.85 -44.28 -0.60
C ASP A 272 6.26 -44.39 -1.21
N ALA A 273 7.25 -43.64 -0.72
CA ALA A 273 8.59 -43.62 -1.34
C ALA A 273 9.62 -44.60 -0.73
N LEU A 274 9.25 -45.45 0.24
CA LEU A 274 10.19 -46.38 0.90
C LEU A 274 9.81 -47.87 0.82
N ALA A 275 8.79 -48.25 0.05
CA ALA A 275 8.48 -49.65 -0.22
C ALA A 275 8.88 -50.05 -1.64
N GLY A 276 10.18 -50.32 -1.85
CA GLY A 276 10.65 -50.70 -3.19
C GLY A 276 12.14 -51.02 -3.32
N SER A 277 12.75 -51.66 -2.32
CA SER A 277 14.05 -52.32 -2.51
C SER A 277 14.21 -53.51 -1.57
N SER A 278 13.44 -54.57 -1.84
CA SER A 278 13.75 -55.93 -1.37
C SER A 278 12.91 -56.94 -2.17
N ALA A 279 13.41 -57.33 -3.33
CA ALA A 279 13.17 -58.62 -3.98
C ALA A 279 14.27 -58.84 -5.03
#